data_AF-A0A0F9TL48-F1
#
_entry.id   AF-A0A0F9TL48-F1
#
_cell.length_a   1.000
_cell.length_b   1.000
_cell.length_c   1.000
_cell.angle_alpha   90.00
_cell.angle_beta   90.00
_cell.angle_gamma   90.00
#
_symmetry.space_group_name_H-M   'P 1'
#
loop_
_entity.id
_entity.type
_entity.pdbx_description
1 polymer ?
#
loop_
_entity_poly.entity_id
_entity_poly.type
_entity_poly.pdbx_seq_one_letter_code
_entity_poly.pdbx_strand_id
1 'polypeptide(L)'
;MLEIEPTGSPQDYGFPEKPTAQQITTWTLQEKFLAEYRGIGAVMLACETAGHTYQAFKQWVDLNKFNFQKRYEDAQAYVLERMIVSIDRRAFEGYDHPVIFKGKVTDTYKAWDSNLAMFRVKKLDPSYRDNSKEVEDLSAIRESLEALRSLGTPRLEAPKVVDSTSHVVSDTEDEKQGP
;
A
#
# COMPACT_ATOMS: atom_id res chain seq x y z
N MET A 1 -13.33 -16.41 20.38
CA MET A 1 -12.32 -17.02 19.52
C MET A 1 -13.03 -18.17 18.82
N LEU A 2 -13.25 -18.10 17.51
CA LEU A 2 -13.88 -19.22 16.79
C LEU A 2 -12.86 -20.36 16.75
N GLU A 3 -13.16 -21.50 17.37
CA GLU A 3 -12.35 -22.71 17.24
C GLU A 3 -12.54 -23.23 15.81
N ILE A 4 -11.66 -22.78 14.91
CA ILE A 4 -11.61 -23.32 13.56
C ILE A 4 -10.82 -24.62 13.69
N GLU A 5 -11.53 -25.74 13.78
CA GLU A 5 -10.88 -27.06 13.76
C GLU A 5 -10.09 -27.23 12.46
N PRO A 6 -8.89 -27.84 12.51
CA PRO A 6 -8.11 -28.12 11.32
C PRO A 6 -8.93 -28.97 10.34
N THR A 7 -8.98 -28.54 9.09
CA THR A 7 -9.68 -29.24 8.01
C THR A 7 -8.94 -30.55 7.69
N GLY A 8 -9.18 -31.63 8.43
CA GLY A 8 -8.62 -32.95 8.17
C GLY A 8 -7.79 -33.53 9.31
N SER A 9 -7.57 -34.84 9.24
CA SER A 9 -6.79 -35.55 10.25
C SER A 9 -5.31 -35.18 10.14
N PRO A 10 -4.53 -35.07 11.23
CA PRO A 10 -3.09 -34.81 11.15
C PRO A 10 -2.35 -35.74 10.18
N GLN A 11 -2.79 -36.99 10.06
CA GLN A 11 -2.23 -38.00 9.15
C GLN A 11 -2.39 -37.61 7.67
N ASP A 12 -3.45 -36.89 7.29
CA ASP A 12 -3.67 -36.42 5.91
C ASP A 12 -2.60 -35.42 5.46
N TYR A 13 -1.90 -34.82 6.43
CA TYR A 13 -0.84 -33.86 6.23
C TYR A 13 0.56 -34.47 6.42
N GLY A 14 0.68 -35.79 6.51
CA GLY A 14 1.95 -36.48 6.69
C GLY A 14 2.48 -36.40 8.12
N PHE A 15 1.61 -36.13 9.10
CA PHE A 15 1.98 -36.29 10.51
C PHE A 15 2.09 -37.79 10.86
N PRO A 16 3.20 -38.25 11.46
CA PRO A 16 3.43 -39.67 11.70
C PRO A 16 2.50 -40.23 12.78
N GLU A 17 2.12 -41.50 12.67
CA GLU A 17 1.27 -42.19 13.66
C GLU A 17 1.90 -42.27 15.07
N LYS A 18 3.24 -42.33 15.13
CA LYS A 18 4.02 -42.35 16.37
C LYS A 18 4.99 -41.17 16.38
N PRO A 19 4.50 -39.95 16.67
CA PRO A 19 5.31 -38.75 16.59
C PRO A 19 6.31 -38.67 17.75
N THR A 20 7.47 -38.07 17.48
CA THR A 20 8.41 -37.68 18.54
C THR A 20 7.91 -36.42 19.25
N ALA A 21 8.37 -36.16 20.48
CA ALA A 21 8.00 -34.95 21.23
C ALA A 21 8.27 -33.65 20.44
N GLN A 22 9.36 -33.60 19.68
CA GLN A 22 9.69 -32.45 18.84
C GLN A 22 8.67 -32.26 17.70
N GLN A 23 8.19 -33.36 17.10
CA GLN A 23 7.18 -33.31 16.05
C GLN A 23 5.84 -32.85 16.59
N ILE A 24 5.43 -33.33 17.77
CA ILE A 24 4.22 -32.87 18.48
C ILE A 24 4.31 -31.37 18.73
N THR A 25 5.41 -30.90 19.35
CA THR A 25 5.60 -29.47 19.60
C THR A 25 5.53 -28.66 18.31
N THR A 26 6.26 -29.07 17.27
CA THR A 26 6.28 -28.36 15.97
C THR A 26 4.87 -28.26 15.38
N TRP A 27 4.10 -29.36 15.40
CA TRP A 27 2.71 -29.38 14.94
C TRP A 27 1.84 -28.42 15.74
N THR A 28 1.88 -28.47 17.07
CA THR A 28 1.11 -27.58 17.94
C THR A 28 1.43 -26.10 17.68
N LEU A 29 2.71 -25.76 17.49
CA LEU A 29 3.11 -24.38 17.18
C LEU A 29 2.59 -23.93 15.80
N GLN A 30 2.67 -24.81 14.80
CA GLN A 30 2.12 -24.54 13.47
C GLN A 30 0.59 -24.34 13.52
N GLU A 31 -0.15 -25.20 14.22
CA GLU A 31 -1.61 -25.08 14.36
C GLU A 31 -2.02 -23.80 15.08
N LYS A 32 -1.30 -23.43 16.15
CA LYS A 32 -1.52 -22.17 16.84
C LYS A 32 -1.31 -20.98 15.90
N PHE A 33 -0.23 -20.97 15.13
CA PHE A 33 0.01 -19.94 14.12
C PHE A 33 -1.12 -19.88 13.09
N LEU A 34 -1.56 -21.03 12.55
CA LEU A 34 -2.62 -21.07 11.53
C LEU A 34 -3.95 -20.55 12.07
N ALA A 35 -4.29 -20.86 13.32
CA ALA A 35 -5.48 -20.32 13.99
C ALA A 35 -5.43 -18.79 14.10
N GLU A 36 -4.31 -18.24 14.58
CA GLU A 36 -4.11 -16.79 14.67
C GLU A 36 -4.12 -16.13 13.28
N TYR A 37 -3.48 -16.75 12.29
CA TYR A 37 -3.45 -16.25 10.93
C TYR A 37 -4.85 -16.18 10.30
N ARG A 38 -5.71 -17.19 10.50
CA ARG A 38 -7.12 -17.14 10.05
C ARG A 38 -7.88 -15.97 10.68
N GLY A 39 -7.56 -15.64 11.94
CA GLY A 39 -8.11 -14.49 12.65
C GLY A 39 -7.58 -13.14 12.17
N ILE A 40 -6.32 -13.05 11.79
CA ILE A 40 -5.63 -11.76 11.55
C ILE A 40 -5.44 -11.48 10.06
N GLY A 41 -4.97 -12.46 9.30
CA GLY A 41 -4.62 -12.33 7.87
C GLY A 41 -3.25 -11.70 7.60
N ALA A 42 -2.42 -11.51 8.63
CA ALA A 42 -1.08 -10.96 8.50
C ALA A 42 -0.06 -11.86 9.21
N VAL A 43 0.97 -12.31 8.49
CA VAL A 43 1.93 -13.30 8.99
C VAL A 43 2.67 -12.83 10.22
N MET A 44 3.26 -11.62 10.20
CA MET A 44 4.07 -11.13 11.33
C MET A 44 3.24 -11.00 12.62
N LEU A 45 2.04 -10.44 12.52
CA LEU A 45 1.16 -10.26 13.67
C LEU A 45 0.60 -11.60 14.18
N ALA A 46 0.33 -12.55 13.27
CA ALA A 46 -0.02 -13.91 13.66
C ALA A 46 1.13 -14.64 14.36
N CYS A 47 2.37 -14.48 13.90
CA CYS A 47 3.55 -14.99 14.58
C CYS A 47 3.68 -14.40 16.00
N GLU A 48 3.59 -13.08 16.13
CA GLU A 48 3.66 -12.39 17.43
C GLU A 48 2.57 -12.89 18.38
N THR A 49 1.32 -12.97 17.91
CA THR A 49 0.17 -13.43 18.71
C THR A 49 0.31 -14.91 19.09
N ALA A 50 0.81 -15.74 18.18
CA ALA A 50 1.07 -17.15 18.45
C ALA A 50 2.28 -17.37 19.40
N GLY A 51 3.13 -16.36 19.59
CA GLY A 51 4.36 -16.45 20.41
C GLY A 51 5.53 -17.10 19.65
N HIS A 52 5.64 -16.84 18.35
CA HIS A 52 6.66 -17.39 17.47
C HIS A 52 7.38 -16.29 16.69
N THR A 53 8.61 -16.58 16.26
CA THR A 53 9.36 -15.66 15.41
C THR A 53 8.97 -15.85 13.94
N TYR A 54 9.09 -14.80 13.14
CA TYR A 54 8.93 -14.89 11.69
C TYR A 54 9.93 -15.88 11.05
N GLN A 55 11.12 -16.05 11.64
CA GLN A 55 12.10 -17.04 11.19
C GLN A 55 11.59 -18.49 11.35
N ALA A 56 10.88 -18.80 12.44
CA ALA A 56 10.26 -20.11 12.62
C ALA A 56 9.21 -20.39 11.53
N PHE A 57 8.37 -19.39 11.20
CA PHE A 57 7.43 -19.48 10.08
C PHE A 57 8.15 -19.78 8.76
N LYS A 58 9.21 -19.02 8.43
CA LYS A 58 9.99 -19.26 7.21
C LYS A 58 10.53 -20.69 7.16
N GLN A 59 11.12 -21.18 8.26
CA GLN A 59 11.61 -22.55 8.33
C GLN A 59 10.50 -23.59 8.11
N TRP A 60 9.29 -23.35 8.61
CA TRP A 60 8.16 -24.26 8.37
C TRP A 60 7.72 -24.31 6.91
N VAL A 61 7.72 -23.15 6.23
CA VAL A 61 7.46 -23.05 4.79
C VAL A 61 8.56 -23.75 3.99
N ASP A 62 9.82 -23.41 4.25
CA ASP A 62 10.98 -23.91 3.51
C ASP A 62 11.14 -25.44 3.64
N LEU A 63 10.95 -25.97 4.86
CA LEU A 63 11.05 -27.42 5.11
C LEU A 63 9.75 -28.17 4.80
N ASN A 64 8.65 -27.45 4.57
CA ASN A 64 7.29 -27.95 4.35
C ASN A 64 6.91 -29.13 5.27
N LYS A 65 7.32 -29.08 6.54
CA LYS A 65 7.09 -30.19 7.49
C LYS A 65 5.60 -30.34 7.76
N PHE A 66 5.11 -31.58 7.65
CA PHE A 66 3.70 -31.91 7.81
C PHE A 66 2.80 -31.12 6.86
N ASN A 67 3.23 -31.01 5.59
CA ASN A 67 2.52 -30.29 4.53
C ASN A 67 2.04 -28.90 4.98
N PHE A 68 2.88 -28.20 5.74
CA PHE A 68 2.55 -26.89 6.30
C PHE A 68 2.16 -25.89 5.22
N GLN A 69 2.79 -25.94 4.04
CA GLN A 69 2.46 -25.09 2.91
C GLN A 69 0.99 -25.23 2.50
N LYS A 70 0.49 -26.47 2.37
CA LYS A 70 -0.91 -26.73 2.01
C LYS A 70 -1.87 -26.19 3.09
N ARG A 71 -1.60 -26.49 4.37
CA ARG A 71 -2.42 -25.99 5.48
C ARG A 71 -2.42 -24.46 5.58
N TYR A 72 -1.30 -23.83 5.22
CA TYR A 72 -1.18 -22.38 5.15
C TYR A 72 -1.97 -21.81 3.97
N GLU A 73 -1.93 -22.43 2.79
CA GLU A 73 -2.78 -22.06 1.64
C GLU A 73 -4.27 -22.14 1.98
N ASP A 74 -4.70 -23.19 2.69
CA ASP A 74 -6.08 -23.32 3.17
C ASP A 74 -6.45 -22.17 4.13
N ALA A 75 -5.52 -21.78 5.02
CA ALA A 75 -5.71 -20.63 5.90
C ALA A 75 -5.74 -19.30 5.13
N GLN A 76 -4.95 -19.15 4.06
CA GLN A 76 -5.00 -17.99 3.16
C GLN A 76 -6.33 -17.89 2.43
N ALA A 77 -6.86 -19.01 1.92
CA ALA A 77 -8.16 -19.06 1.28
C ALA A 77 -9.28 -18.64 2.25
N TYR A 78 -9.23 -19.10 3.50
CA TYR A 78 -10.18 -18.67 4.55
C TYR A 78 -10.11 -17.16 4.82
N VAL A 79 -8.90 -16.60 4.96
CA VAL A 79 -8.70 -15.16 5.17
C VAL A 79 -9.24 -14.36 3.98
N LEU A 80 -8.96 -14.82 2.76
CA LEU A 80 -9.44 -14.19 1.53
C LEU A 80 -10.96 -14.16 1.48
N GLU A 81 -11.63 -15.28 1.77
CA GLU A 81 -13.09 -15.36 1.79
C GLU A 81 -13.70 -14.37 2.78
N ARG A 82 -13.15 -14.32 4.00
CA ARG A 82 -13.58 -13.35 5.01
C ARG A 82 -13.37 -11.89 4.58
N MET A 83 -12.25 -11.60 3.91
CA MET A 83 -11.99 -10.28 3.35
C MET A 83 -13.01 -9.93 2.25
N ILE A 84 -13.36 -10.88 1.38
CA ILE A 84 -14.40 -10.70 0.36
C ILE A 84 -15.74 -10.36 0.99
N VAL A 85 -16.15 -11.08 2.04
CA VAL A 85 -17.39 -10.77 2.78
C VAL A 85 -17.36 -9.35 3.35
N SER A 86 -16.22 -8.93 3.94
CA SER A 86 -16.09 -7.56 4.46
C SER A 86 -16.11 -6.50 3.35
N ILE A 87 -15.55 -6.81 2.17
CA ILE A 87 -15.56 -5.94 1.00
C ILE A 87 -16.99 -5.79 0.50
N ASP A 88 -17.70 -6.89 0.30
CA ASP A 88 -19.09 -6.92 -0.18
C ASP A 88 -20.01 -6.14 0.79
N ARG A 89 -19.85 -6.34 2.10
CA ARG A 89 -20.57 -5.55 3.12
C ARG A 89 -20.34 -4.04 2.95
N ARG A 90 -19.08 -3.59 2.85
CA ARG A 90 -18.76 -2.15 2.73
C ARG A 90 -19.20 -1.55 1.39
N ALA A 91 -19.15 -2.35 0.33
CA ALA A 91 -19.53 -1.95 -1.01
C ALA A 91 -21.05 -1.79 -1.16
N PHE A 92 -21.85 -2.74 -0.65
CA PHE A 92 -23.28 -2.82 -0.92
C PHE A 92 -24.16 -2.47 0.28
N GLU A 93 -23.82 -2.94 1.48
CA GLU A 93 -24.59 -2.64 2.70
C GLU A 93 -24.14 -1.31 3.33
N GLY A 94 -22.89 -0.91 3.09
CA GLY A 94 -22.27 0.27 3.67
C GLY A 94 -21.76 0.06 5.09
N TYR A 95 -21.14 1.09 5.66
CA TYR A 95 -20.62 1.10 7.02
C TYR A 95 -20.89 2.46 7.68
N ASP A 96 -20.94 2.47 9.01
CA ASP A 96 -21.20 3.70 9.76
C ASP A 96 -19.93 4.55 9.77
N HIS A 97 -20.01 5.72 9.15
CA HIS A 97 -18.94 6.69 9.13
C HIS A 97 -19.20 7.74 10.22
N PRO A 98 -18.24 7.99 11.13
CA PRO A 98 -18.43 8.97 12.19
C PRO A 98 -18.40 10.39 11.63
N VAL A 99 -19.30 11.24 12.12
CA VAL A 99 -19.24 12.69 11.97
C VAL A 99 -18.49 13.24 13.17
N ILE A 100 -17.31 13.82 12.95
CA ILE A 100 -16.46 14.34 14.01
C ILE A 100 -16.55 15.87 14.03
N PHE A 101 -17.00 16.42 15.15
CA PHE A 101 -17.01 17.86 15.39
C PHE A 101 -16.29 18.17 16.69
N LYS A 102 -15.30 19.07 16.62
CA LYS A 102 -14.44 19.44 17.77
C LYS A 102 -13.81 18.24 18.49
N GLY A 103 -13.35 17.24 17.72
CA GLY A 103 -12.68 16.05 18.25
C GLY A 103 -13.61 15.03 18.92
N LYS A 104 -14.93 15.21 18.84
CA LYS A 104 -15.93 14.27 19.36
C LYS A 104 -16.80 13.73 18.23
N VAL A 105 -17.15 12.45 18.31
CA VAL A 105 -18.16 11.87 17.41
C VAL A 105 -19.52 12.42 17.82
N THR A 106 -20.16 13.16 16.92
CA THR A 106 -21.46 13.80 17.16
C THR A 106 -22.61 13.08 16.49
N ASP A 107 -22.34 12.36 15.40
CA ASP A 107 -23.34 11.61 14.64
C ASP A 107 -22.65 10.51 13.80
N THR A 108 -23.45 9.70 13.11
CA THR A 108 -22.98 8.72 12.12
C THR A 108 -23.87 8.75 10.90
N TYR A 109 -23.29 8.59 9.72
CA TYR A 109 -24.05 8.34 8.48
C TYR A 109 -23.57 7.05 7.82
N LYS A 110 -24.45 6.43 7.02
CA LYS A 110 -24.09 5.26 6.23
C LYS A 110 -23.25 5.71 5.04
N ALA A 111 -22.03 5.20 4.93
CA ALA A 111 -21.13 5.41 3.81
C ALA A 111 -20.94 4.10 3.02
N TRP A 112 -20.78 4.24 1.70
CA TRP A 112 -20.52 3.12 0.80
C TRP A 112 -19.18 3.33 0.11
N ASP A 113 -18.48 2.24 -0.14
CA ASP A 113 -17.21 2.27 -0.86
C ASP A 113 -17.40 1.81 -2.32
N SER A 114 -17.66 2.77 -3.21
CA SER A 114 -17.86 2.51 -4.64
C SER A 114 -16.62 1.92 -5.32
N ASN A 115 -15.41 2.20 -4.80
CA ASN A 115 -14.19 1.61 -5.36
C ASN A 115 -14.14 0.10 -5.07
N LEU A 116 -14.49 -0.30 -3.85
CA LEU A 116 -14.64 -1.71 -3.50
C LEU A 116 -15.71 -2.42 -4.35
N ALA A 117 -16.86 -1.77 -4.58
CA ALA A 117 -17.89 -2.27 -5.47
C ALA A 117 -17.36 -2.48 -6.90
N MET A 118 -16.62 -1.50 -7.43
CA MET A 118 -16.02 -1.57 -8.77
C MET A 118 -15.04 -2.75 -8.89
N PHE A 119 -14.17 -2.99 -7.90
CA PHE A 119 -13.28 -4.15 -7.92
C PHE A 119 -14.04 -5.48 -7.91
N ARG A 120 -15.14 -5.56 -7.14
CA ARG A 120 -15.99 -6.74 -7.12
C ARG A 120 -16.64 -7.02 -8.47
N VAL A 121 -17.18 -5.98 -9.12
CA VAL A 121 -17.76 -6.07 -10.46
C VAL A 121 -16.71 -6.51 -11.48
N LYS A 122 -15.52 -5.90 -11.49
CA LYS A 122 -14.40 -6.28 -12.38
C LYS A 122 -13.95 -7.74 -12.24
N LYS A 123 -14.08 -8.30 -11.03
CA LYS A 123 -13.79 -9.72 -10.76
C LYS A 123 -14.86 -10.63 -11.33
N LEU A 124 -16.14 -10.28 -11.15
CA LEU A 124 -17.29 -11.09 -11.56
C LEU A 124 -17.57 -10.99 -13.07
N ASP A 125 -17.38 -9.82 -13.66
CA ASP A 125 -17.57 -9.54 -15.08
C ASP A 125 -16.27 -8.94 -15.67
N PRO A 126 -15.51 -9.74 -16.43
CA PRO A 126 -14.28 -9.29 -17.06
C PRO A 126 -14.45 -8.13 -18.04
N SER A 127 -15.65 -7.87 -18.57
CA SER A 127 -15.89 -6.76 -19.52
C SER A 127 -15.70 -5.38 -18.88
N TYR A 128 -15.81 -5.29 -17.55
CA TYR A 128 -15.58 -4.06 -16.78
C TYR A 128 -14.10 -3.83 -16.41
N ARG A 129 -13.20 -4.77 -16.73
CA ARG A 129 -11.77 -4.62 -16.44
C ARG A 129 -11.16 -3.47 -17.23
N ASP A 130 -10.07 -2.93 -16.69
CA ASP A 130 -9.37 -1.82 -17.35
C ASP A 130 -8.74 -2.30 -18.65
N ASN A 131 -9.19 -1.73 -19.77
CA ASN A 131 -8.66 -2.00 -21.11
C ASN A 131 -7.54 -0.98 -21.41
N SER A 132 -6.38 -1.14 -20.78
CA SER A 132 -5.21 -0.33 -21.12
C SER A 132 -4.67 -0.76 -22.48
N LYS A 133 -4.63 0.17 -23.44
CA LYS A 133 -3.85 -0.01 -24.67
C LYS A 133 -2.44 0.50 -24.42
N GLU A 134 -1.44 -0.33 -24.69
CA GLU A 134 -0.06 0.16 -24.75
C GLU A 134 0.06 1.14 -25.92
N VAL A 135 0.58 2.32 -25.65
CA VAL A 135 0.87 3.32 -26.67
C VAL A 135 2.29 3.04 -27.16
N GLU A 136 2.41 2.39 -28.32
CA GLU A 136 3.71 2.03 -28.91
C GLU A 136 4.51 3.26 -29.37
N ASP A 137 3.80 4.34 -29.75
CA ASP A 137 4.42 5.58 -30.20
C ASP A 137 4.19 6.74 -29.22
N LEU A 138 5.24 7.05 -28.45
CA LEU A 138 5.27 8.15 -27.50
C LEU A 138 5.71 9.48 -28.12
N SER A 139 5.98 9.53 -29.44
CA SER A 139 6.49 10.74 -30.12
C SER A 139 5.57 11.94 -29.93
N ALA A 140 4.27 11.78 -30.15
CA ALA A 140 3.28 12.85 -29.98
C ALA A 140 3.16 13.33 -28.52
N ILE A 141 3.32 12.42 -27.55
CA ILE A 141 3.33 12.76 -26.12
C ILE A 141 4.61 13.53 -25.76
N ARG A 142 5.75 13.10 -26.31
CA ARG A 142 7.04 13.75 -26.12
C ARG A 142 7.06 15.15 -26.72
N GLU A 143 6.56 15.33 -27.94
CA GLU A 143 6.41 16.64 -28.59
C GLU A 143 5.50 17.56 -27.77
N SER A 144 4.38 17.03 -27.26
CA SER A 144 3.46 17.79 -26.40
C SER A 144 4.10 18.21 -25.07
N LEU A 145 4.92 17.35 -24.46
CA LEU A 145 5.67 17.67 -23.25
C LEU A 145 6.77 18.71 -23.50
N GLU A 146 7.46 18.63 -24.64
CA GLU A 146 8.46 19.62 -25.06
C GLU A 146 7.81 21.00 -25.33
N ALA A 147 6.63 21.02 -25.96
CA ALA A 147 5.84 22.25 -26.16
C ALA A 147 5.35 22.86 -24.83
N LEU A 148 4.91 22.05 -23.86
CA LEU A 148 4.55 22.54 -22.54
C LEU A 148 5.76 23.08 -21.76
N ARG A 149 6.94 22.45 -21.94
CA ARG A 149 8.19 22.89 -21.34
C ARG A 149 8.67 24.23 -21.90
N SER A 150 8.45 24.48 -23.20
CA SER A 150 8.80 25.76 -23.81
C SER A 150 7.89 26.90 -23.34
N LEU A 151 6.60 26.63 -23.12
CA LEU A 151 5.64 27.56 -22.51
C LEU A 151 5.95 27.89 -21.04
N GLY A 152 6.63 26.98 -20.34
CA GLY A 152 7.01 27.11 -18.94
C GLY A 152 8.35 27.82 -18.69
N THR A 153 9.01 28.39 -19.69
CA THR A 153 10.22 29.20 -19.46
C THR A 153 9.82 30.58 -18.92
N PRO A 154 10.13 30.92 -17.65
CA PRO A 154 9.82 32.24 -17.15
C PRO A 154 10.74 33.27 -17.82
N ARG A 155 10.10 34.31 -18.36
CA ARG A 155 10.68 35.62 -18.61
C ARG A 155 11.21 36.20 -17.29
N LEU A 156 12.41 35.81 -16.89
CA LEU A 156 13.22 36.55 -15.94
C LEU A 156 14.28 37.30 -16.74
N GLU A 157 13.85 38.31 -17.49
CA GLU A 157 14.79 39.38 -17.85
C GLU A 157 15.04 40.18 -16.58
N ALA A 158 16.22 40.01 -15.99
CA ALA A 158 16.68 40.86 -14.91
C ALA A 158 16.62 42.33 -15.39
N PRO A 159 16.16 43.28 -14.55
CA PRO A 159 16.13 44.68 -14.93
C PRO A 159 17.55 45.12 -15.32
N LYS A 160 17.70 45.69 -16.52
CA LYS A 160 18.95 46.31 -16.96
C LYS A 160 19.32 47.40 -15.96
N VAL A 161 20.38 47.15 -15.19
CA VAL A 161 21.03 48.18 -14.40
C VAL A 161 21.58 49.20 -15.39
N VAL A 162 21.03 50.41 -15.35
CA VAL A 162 21.51 51.53 -16.15
C VAL A 162 22.82 51.98 -15.51
N ASP A 163 23.92 51.56 -16.11
CA ASP A 163 25.27 51.96 -15.71
C ASP A 163 25.44 53.45 -16.07
N SER A 164 25.32 54.33 -15.07
CA SER A 164 25.55 55.76 -15.21
C SER A 164 26.95 56.10 -14.71
N THR A 165 27.94 55.60 -15.44
CA THR A 165 29.33 56.03 -15.25
C THR A 165 30.01 56.21 -16.60
N SER A 166 29.99 57.45 -17.13
CA SER A 166 31.00 57.93 -18.07
C SER A 166 31.56 59.27 -17.58
N HIS A 167 32.82 59.20 -17.15
CA HIS A 167 33.73 60.32 -16.95
C HIS A 167 33.89 61.16 -18.23
N VAL A 168 34.06 62.48 -18.07
CA VAL A 168 35.15 63.23 -18.74
C VAL A 168 35.64 64.34 -17.81
N VAL A 169 36.93 64.27 -17.50
CA VAL A 169 37.80 65.31 -16.92
C VAL A 169 38.21 66.27 -18.03
N SER A 170 38.18 67.59 -17.80
CA SER A 170 39.24 68.53 -18.21
C SER A 170 38.90 69.99 -17.83
N ASP A 171 39.77 70.54 -16.99
CA ASP A 171 40.38 71.88 -17.02
C ASP A 171 39.59 73.07 -17.60
N THR A 172 39.42 74.12 -16.80
CA THR A 172 40.25 75.34 -16.94
C THR A 172 40.05 76.35 -15.80
N GLU A 173 41.08 77.18 -15.68
CA GLU A 173 41.53 78.09 -14.64
C GLU A 173 40.65 79.33 -14.33
N ASP A 174 41.18 80.10 -13.39
CA ASP A 174 41.02 81.53 -13.08
C ASP A 174 39.96 81.93 -12.03
N GLU A 175 40.33 82.38 -10.82
CA GLU A 175 41.13 83.54 -10.37
C GLU A 175 40.19 84.66 -9.87
N LYS A 176 40.61 85.29 -8.75
CA LYS A 176 40.19 86.57 -8.14
C LYS A 176 39.16 86.47 -7.01
N GLN A 177 39.63 86.56 -5.76
CA GLN A 177 39.94 87.78 -4.98
C GLN A 177 38.68 88.44 -4.40
N GLY A 178 38.73 88.70 -3.08
CA GLY A 178 37.63 89.16 -2.21
C GLY A 178 37.15 90.59 -2.48
N PRO A 179 36.66 91.35 -1.49
CA PRO A 179 36.86 91.25 -0.03
C PRO A 179 35.69 90.67 0.77
#